data_AF-A0A2R8AZA0-F1
#
_entry.id   AF-A0A2R8AZA0-F1
#
_cell.length_a   1.000
_cell.length_b   1.000
_cell.length_c   1.000
_cell.angle_alpha   90.00
_cell.angle_beta   90.00
_cell.angle_gamma   90.00
#
_symmetry.space_group_name_H-M   'P 1'
#
loop_
_entity.id
_entity.type
_entity.pdbx_description
1 polymer ?
#
loop_
_entity_poly.entity_id
_entity_poly.type
_entity_poly.pdbx_seq_one_letter_code
_entity_poly.pdbx_strand_id
1 'polypeptide(L)'
;MSEAEQDLDIAIGHYAELLASNLHAQRAAHFPPDAKKVMRTLTSGEAAELLGVDHTYLRKLHREGKIVDVETTAGSHRRYTLDDIWEIRQTLEGNAKKSGTYVPGRRDGDELQVISVVNFKGGSGKTTTSAHLAQRLALKGYRVLAIDLDPQASLSALHGIQPELDLMEGGTLYDAVRYDDPVPIAEVIRKTYIRGLDLIPGNLELMEFEHETPAAIQRGGAKAFFARVHDALDSVEANYDVVVIDCPPQLGFLTMSALSASSGVLVTVHPQMLDLMSMSQFLRMTADLLGVIRDAGANLRFDWLRFLPTRYKVGDAPQTEVIAFIRGLFGRSVLTNHMVESTAISDAGLTKQTLYEADKKDFTRQTFDRAIESMNAVNDEIAEIIQNTWGRNGKKA
;
A
#
# COMPACT_ATOMS: atom_id res chain seq x y z
N MET A 1 36.87 27.72 1.04
CA MET A 1 35.47 28.04 0.74
C MET A 1 35.43 29.44 0.17
N SER A 2 34.81 29.63 -0.99
CA SER A 2 34.69 30.96 -1.61
C SER A 2 33.67 31.81 -0.84
N GLU A 3 33.73 33.15 -0.95
CA GLU A 3 32.75 34.06 -0.29
C GLU A 3 31.28 33.77 -0.67
N ALA A 4 31.02 33.06 -1.77
CA ALA A 4 29.68 32.63 -2.17
C ALA A 4 29.14 31.39 -1.40
N GLU A 5 29.96 30.70 -0.59
CA GLU A 5 29.57 29.54 0.21
C GLU A 5 29.24 29.90 1.68
N GLN A 6 29.15 31.18 2.02
CA GLN A 6 28.80 31.62 3.39
C GLN A 6 27.29 31.73 3.63
N ASP A 7 26.50 31.86 2.55
CA ASP A 7 25.05 31.93 2.65
C ASP A 7 24.47 30.50 2.66
N LEU A 8 23.77 30.19 3.76
CA LEU A 8 23.28 28.84 4.07
C LEU A 8 22.32 28.31 2.99
N ASP A 9 21.49 29.17 2.41
CA ASP A 9 20.56 28.83 1.33
C ASP A 9 21.29 28.45 0.04
N ILE A 10 22.34 29.19 -0.34
CA ILE A 10 23.18 28.87 -1.51
C ILE A 10 23.91 27.54 -1.29
N ALA A 11 24.47 27.33 -0.10
CA ALA A 11 25.14 26.07 0.25
C ALA A 11 24.16 24.88 0.22
N ILE A 12 22.96 25.02 0.80
CA ILE A 12 21.90 24.00 0.76
C ILE A 12 21.48 23.71 -0.69
N GLY A 13 21.27 24.75 -1.51
CA GLY A 13 20.92 24.60 -2.92
C GLY A 13 21.98 23.82 -3.71
N HIS A 14 23.25 24.18 -3.55
CA HIS A 14 24.36 23.48 -4.19
C HIS A 14 24.47 22.02 -3.73
N TYR A 15 24.31 21.73 -2.43
CA TYR A 15 24.31 20.36 -1.93
C TYR A 15 23.12 19.55 -2.48
N ALA A 16 21.94 20.16 -2.61
CA ALA A 16 20.76 19.52 -3.18
C ALA A 16 20.98 19.18 -4.66
N GLU A 17 21.51 20.11 -5.47
CA GLU A 17 21.84 19.89 -6.88
C GLU A 17 22.91 18.81 -7.07
N LEU A 18 23.97 18.85 -6.25
CA LEU A 18 25.05 17.86 -6.28
C LEU A 18 24.51 16.46 -5.95
N LEU A 19 23.66 16.35 -4.92
CA LEU A 19 23.06 15.08 -4.52
C LEU A 19 22.12 14.56 -5.62
N ALA A 20 21.24 15.41 -6.17
CA ALA A 20 20.33 15.05 -7.26
C ALA A 20 21.09 14.57 -8.51
N SER A 21 22.15 15.28 -8.90
CA SER A 21 23.00 14.91 -10.04
C SER A 21 23.71 13.57 -9.83
N ASN A 22 24.26 13.32 -8.63
CA ASN A 22 24.90 12.03 -8.32
C ASN A 22 23.89 10.88 -8.27
N LEU A 23 22.71 11.09 -7.69
CA LEU A 23 21.64 10.09 -7.69
C LEU A 23 21.16 9.78 -9.12
N HIS A 24 21.07 10.79 -9.98
CA HIS A 24 20.72 10.60 -11.40
C HIS A 24 21.82 9.83 -12.17
N ALA A 25 23.10 10.16 -11.95
CA ALA A 25 24.23 9.45 -12.56
C ALA A 25 24.34 8.00 -12.08
N GLN A 26 24.21 7.76 -10.78
CA GLN A 26 24.19 6.42 -10.19
C GLN A 26 23.01 5.60 -10.73
N ARG A 27 21.85 6.24 -10.94
CA ARG A 27 20.70 5.62 -11.60
C ARG A 27 20.99 5.26 -13.05
N ALA A 28 21.50 6.17 -13.87
CA ALA A 28 21.80 5.88 -15.29
C ALA A 28 22.81 4.72 -15.45
N ALA A 29 23.71 4.55 -14.48
CA ALA A 29 24.66 3.44 -14.45
C ALA A 29 24.01 2.09 -14.07
N HIS A 30 22.97 2.08 -13.24
CA HIS A 30 22.30 0.85 -12.77
C HIS A 30 20.99 0.53 -13.51
N PHE A 31 20.34 1.52 -14.11
CA PHE A 31 19.04 1.42 -14.77
C PHE A 31 18.98 2.38 -15.98
N PRO A 32 18.94 1.87 -17.23
CA PRO A 32 18.76 2.70 -18.42
C PRO A 32 17.51 3.62 -18.31
N PRO A 33 17.50 4.80 -18.94
CA PRO A 33 16.37 5.74 -18.86
C PRO A 33 15.03 5.13 -19.34
N ASP A 34 15.06 4.16 -20.25
CA ASP A 34 13.88 3.43 -20.74
C ASP A 34 13.57 2.14 -19.97
N ALA A 35 14.33 1.82 -18.91
CA ALA A 35 14.15 0.59 -18.15
C ALA A 35 12.87 0.65 -17.30
N LYS A 36 11.77 0.18 -17.87
CA LYS A 36 10.53 -0.07 -17.14
C LYS A 36 10.68 -1.32 -16.30
N LYS A 37 10.26 -1.26 -15.04
CA LYS A 37 10.12 -2.46 -14.23
C LYS A 37 9.13 -3.41 -14.87
N VAL A 38 9.44 -4.70 -14.80
CA VAL A 38 8.58 -5.79 -15.25
C VAL A 38 8.45 -6.77 -14.11
N MET A 39 7.24 -7.30 -13.91
CA MET A 39 7.02 -8.34 -12.91
C MET A 39 7.70 -9.65 -13.34
N ARG A 40 8.39 -10.31 -12.41
CA ARG A 40 8.96 -11.65 -12.67
C ARG A 40 7.85 -12.66 -12.97
N THR A 41 8.17 -13.67 -13.77
CA THR A 41 7.28 -14.83 -13.93
C THR A 41 7.24 -15.67 -12.66
N LEU A 42 6.12 -16.34 -12.43
CA LEU A 42 5.86 -17.18 -11.26
C LEU A 42 6.05 -18.65 -11.61
N THR A 43 6.44 -19.45 -10.63
CA THR A 43 6.43 -20.91 -10.72
C THR A 43 5.01 -21.46 -10.62
N SER A 44 4.79 -22.72 -11.03
CA SER A 44 3.50 -23.39 -10.82
C SER A 44 3.05 -23.47 -9.35
N GLY A 45 4.00 -23.51 -8.40
CA GLY A 45 3.68 -23.51 -6.97
C GLY A 45 3.14 -22.16 -6.51
N GLU A 46 3.80 -21.07 -6.89
CA GLU A 46 3.33 -19.70 -6.63
C GLU A 46 1.99 -19.43 -7.33
N ALA A 47 1.84 -19.87 -8.58
CA ALA A 47 0.59 -19.76 -9.33
C ALA A 47 -0.58 -20.48 -8.61
N ALA A 48 -0.36 -21.72 -8.19
CA ALA A 48 -1.37 -22.49 -7.47
C ALA A 48 -1.76 -21.84 -6.13
N GLU A 49 -0.79 -21.29 -5.39
CA GLU A 49 -1.03 -20.55 -4.14
C GLU A 49 -1.89 -19.29 -4.35
N LEU A 50 -1.57 -18.49 -5.36
CA LEU A 50 -2.32 -17.27 -5.68
C LEU A 50 -3.74 -17.56 -6.17
N LEU A 51 -3.91 -18.64 -6.94
CA LEU A 51 -5.20 -19.11 -7.43
C LEU A 51 -6.03 -19.82 -6.34
N GLY A 52 -5.43 -20.15 -5.19
CA GLY A 52 -6.12 -20.90 -4.13
C GLY A 52 -6.47 -22.33 -4.53
N VAL A 53 -5.65 -22.96 -5.37
CA VAL A 53 -5.86 -24.33 -5.85
C VAL A 53 -4.68 -25.24 -5.52
N ASP A 54 -4.93 -26.55 -5.51
CA ASP A 54 -3.85 -27.53 -5.42
C ASP A 54 -3.01 -27.55 -6.71
N HIS A 55 -1.69 -27.72 -6.56
CA HIS A 55 -0.76 -27.74 -7.69
C HIS A 55 -1.06 -28.91 -8.67
N THR A 56 -1.54 -30.05 -8.16
CA THR A 56 -1.95 -31.20 -8.99
C THR A 56 -3.19 -30.88 -9.81
N TYR A 57 -4.12 -30.11 -9.23
CA TYR A 57 -5.32 -29.64 -9.94
C TYR A 57 -4.96 -28.67 -11.06
N LEU A 58 -4.09 -27.69 -10.80
CA LEU A 58 -3.60 -26.77 -11.84
C LEU A 58 -2.93 -27.52 -13.00
N ARG A 59 -2.09 -28.51 -12.68
CA ARG A 59 -1.46 -29.38 -13.70
C ARG A 59 -2.48 -30.18 -14.51
N LYS A 60 -3.54 -30.68 -13.87
CA LYS A 60 -4.63 -31.40 -14.54
C LYS A 60 -5.36 -30.47 -15.53
N LEU A 61 -5.65 -29.23 -15.15
CA LEU A 61 -6.32 -28.26 -16.01
C LEU A 61 -5.53 -27.96 -17.28
N HIS A 62 -4.22 -27.75 -17.18
CA HIS A 62 -3.38 -27.60 -18.38
C HIS A 62 -3.39 -28.85 -19.27
N ARG A 63 -3.30 -30.05 -18.69
CA ARG A 63 -3.34 -31.30 -19.49
C ARG A 63 -4.66 -31.48 -20.23
N GLU A 64 -5.76 -31.00 -19.63
CA GLU A 64 -7.10 -31.06 -20.23
C GLU A 64 -7.40 -29.87 -21.17
N GLY A 65 -6.46 -28.93 -21.34
CA GLY A 65 -6.65 -27.74 -22.17
C GLY A 65 -7.77 -26.82 -21.67
N LYS A 66 -8.04 -26.85 -20.35
CA LYS A 66 -9.16 -26.11 -19.74
C LYS A 66 -8.81 -24.69 -19.32
N ILE A 67 -7.55 -24.32 -19.40
CA ILE A 67 -7.00 -23.02 -19.04
C ILE A 67 -5.97 -22.62 -20.08
N VAL A 68 -5.65 -21.32 -20.14
CA VAL A 68 -4.66 -20.78 -21.09
C VAL A 68 -3.32 -21.50 -20.99
N ASP A 69 -2.68 -21.70 -22.15
CA ASP A 69 -1.33 -22.22 -22.20
C ASP A 69 -0.33 -21.13 -21.81
N VAL A 70 0.74 -21.54 -21.13
CA VAL A 70 1.74 -20.62 -20.57
C VAL A 70 3.14 -21.02 -21.00
N GLU A 71 4.08 -20.09 -20.86
CA GLU A 71 5.48 -20.34 -21.20
C GLU A 71 6.01 -21.57 -20.45
N THR A 72 6.71 -22.43 -21.18
CA THR A 72 7.34 -23.63 -20.63
C THR A 72 8.84 -23.58 -20.89
N THR A 73 9.63 -23.69 -19.83
CA THR A 73 11.09 -23.69 -19.93
C THR A 73 11.60 -24.99 -20.57
N ALA A 74 12.88 -25.01 -20.97
CA ALA A 74 13.54 -26.19 -21.53
C ALA A 74 13.43 -27.47 -20.67
N GLY A 75 13.19 -27.33 -19.36
CA GLY A 75 12.95 -28.44 -18.42
C GLY A 75 11.50 -28.87 -18.27
N SER A 76 10.58 -28.44 -19.16
CA SER A 76 9.13 -28.66 -19.05
C SER A 76 8.47 -28.04 -17.80
N HIS A 77 9.11 -27.02 -17.20
CA HIS A 77 8.52 -26.28 -16.09
C HIS A 77 7.75 -25.07 -16.60
N ARG A 78 6.50 -24.93 -16.17
CA ARG A 78 5.63 -23.79 -16.54
C ARG A 78 6.01 -22.53 -15.78
N ARG A 79 5.89 -21.39 -16.45
CA ARG A 79 6.11 -20.04 -15.92
C ARG A 79 4.89 -19.19 -16.24
N TYR A 80 4.41 -18.43 -15.25
CA TYR A 80 3.15 -17.69 -15.34
C TYR A 80 3.43 -16.20 -15.19
N THR A 81 2.91 -15.40 -16.10
CA THR A 81 2.76 -13.96 -15.92
C THR A 81 1.55 -13.66 -15.02
N LEU A 82 1.42 -12.43 -14.54
CA LEU A 82 0.23 -12.06 -13.77
C LEU A 82 -1.04 -12.00 -14.64
N ASP A 83 -0.90 -11.76 -15.94
CA ASP A 83 -2.01 -11.82 -16.89
C ASP A 83 -2.50 -13.26 -17.07
N ASP A 84 -1.59 -14.24 -17.15
CA ASP A 84 -1.94 -15.67 -17.16
C ASP A 84 -2.74 -16.04 -15.90
N ILE A 85 -2.26 -15.60 -14.72
CA ILE A 85 -2.97 -15.85 -13.45
C ILE A 85 -4.36 -15.22 -13.47
N TRP A 86 -4.51 -14.00 -14.00
CA TRP A 86 -5.80 -13.34 -14.10
C TRP A 86 -6.76 -14.10 -15.03
N GLU A 87 -6.31 -14.54 -16.21
CA GLU A 87 -7.12 -15.29 -17.16
C GLU A 87 -7.55 -16.66 -16.62
N ILE A 88 -6.61 -17.39 -15.98
CA ILE A 88 -6.91 -18.65 -15.29
C ILE A 88 -7.96 -18.42 -14.20
N ARG A 89 -7.82 -17.34 -13.41
CA ARG A 89 -8.76 -16.99 -12.34
C ARG A 89 -10.18 -16.76 -12.87
N GLN A 90 -10.33 -16.04 -13.99
CA GLN A 90 -11.63 -15.83 -14.64
C GLN A 90 -12.23 -17.15 -15.15
N THR A 91 -11.40 -18.01 -15.74
CA THR A 91 -11.83 -19.34 -16.23
C THR A 91 -12.30 -20.24 -15.09
N LEU A 92 -11.60 -20.21 -13.95
CA LEU A 92 -11.99 -20.94 -12.75
C LEU A 92 -13.29 -20.40 -12.14
N GLU A 93 -13.44 -19.08 -12.08
CA GLU A 93 -14.63 -18.41 -11.55
C GLU A 93 -15.89 -18.75 -12.36
N GLY A 94 -15.80 -18.77 -13.70
CA GLY A 94 -16.91 -19.17 -14.57
C GLY A 94 -17.42 -20.61 -14.34
N ASN A 95 -16.59 -21.46 -13.74
CA ASN A 95 -16.93 -22.85 -13.39
C ASN A 95 -17.15 -23.06 -11.88
N ALA A 96 -17.06 -21.99 -11.07
CA ALA A 96 -17.16 -22.10 -9.62
C ALA A 96 -18.61 -22.33 -9.18
N LYS A 97 -18.80 -23.21 -8.19
CA LYS A 97 -20.12 -23.44 -7.57
C LYS A 97 -20.61 -22.25 -6.76
N LYS A 98 -19.68 -21.50 -6.18
CA LYS A 98 -19.94 -20.33 -5.35
C LYS A 98 -19.25 -19.13 -5.99
N SER A 99 -20.02 -18.06 -6.24
CA SER A 99 -19.46 -16.83 -6.78
C SER A 99 -18.44 -16.20 -5.81
N GLY A 100 -17.38 -15.65 -6.39
CA GLY A 100 -16.20 -15.09 -5.77
C GLY A 100 -15.32 -16.12 -5.06
N THR A 101 -15.28 -17.36 -5.56
CA THR A 101 -14.32 -18.35 -5.05
C THR A 101 -12.90 -18.02 -5.51
N TYR A 102 -12.77 -17.59 -6.76
CA TYR A 102 -11.50 -17.27 -7.39
C TYR A 102 -11.36 -15.77 -7.64
N VAL A 103 -12.46 -15.02 -7.76
CA VAL A 103 -12.43 -13.55 -7.86
C VAL A 103 -12.98 -12.95 -6.56
N PRO A 104 -12.12 -12.60 -5.58
CA PRO A 104 -12.58 -12.23 -4.24
C PRO A 104 -13.10 -10.80 -4.13
N GLY A 105 -13.05 -10.00 -5.20
CA GLY A 105 -13.42 -8.60 -5.23
C GLY A 105 -14.88 -8.30 -4.87
N ARG A 106 -15.26 -7.03 -5.01
CA ARG A 106 -16.61 -6.53 -4.70
C ARG A 106 -17.67 -7.15 -5.59
N ARG A 107 -18.87 -7.24 -5.03
CA ARG A 107 -20.12 -7.69 -5.66
C ARG A 107 -21.15 -6.57 -5.52
N ASP A 108 -22.28 -6.72 -6.20
CA ASP A 108 -23.39 -5.77 -6.09
C ASP A 108 -23.81 -5.58 -4.63
N GLY A 109 -23.75 -4.34 -4.16
CA GLY A 109 -24.06 -3.95 -2.78
C GLY A 109 -22.87 -3.93 -1.81
N ASP A 110 -21.68 -4.38 -2.22
CA ASP A 110 -20.48 -4.21 -1.40
C ASP A 110 -19.95 -2.78 -1.50
N GLU A 111 -19.64 -2.15 -0.36
CA GLU A 111 -18.99 -0.83 -0.30
C GLU A 111 -17.48 -0.92 -0.63
N LEU A 112 -16.92 0.13 -1.23
CA LEU A 112 -15.47 0.24 -1.43
C LEU A 112 -14.74 0.17 -0.08
N GLN A 113 -13.63 -0.57 -0.04
CA GLN A 113 -12.80 -0.61 1.17
C GLN A 113 -11.60 0.33 1.01
N VAL A 114 -11.66 1.47 1.69
CA VAL A 114 -10.59 2.49 1.69
C VAL A 114 -9.79 2.35 2.98
N ILE A 115 -8.53 1.95 2.85
CA ILE A 115 -7.67 1.57 3.98
C ILE A 115 -6.53 2.57 4.10
N SER A 116 -6.58 3.41 5.13
CA SER A 116 -5.44 4.28 5.48
C SER A 116 -4.47 3.55 6.40
N VAL A 117 -3.21 3.49 5.97
CA VAL A 117 -2.09 2.98 6.76
C VAL A 117 -1.41 4.15 7.45
N VAL A 118 -1.50 4.21 8.78
CA VAL A 118 -1.08 5.38 9.57
C VAL A 118 -0.14 5.02 10.70
N ASN A 119 0.77 5.95 11.00
CA ASN A 119 1.68 5.96 12.15
C ASN A 119 2.57 7.22 12.10
N PHE A 120 2.97 7.73 13.26
CA PHE A 120 3.53 9.08 13.45
C PHE A 120 5.01 9.04 13.81
N LYS A 121 5.58 7.83 13.88
CA LYS A 121 7.02 7.60 13.91
C LYS A 121 7.54 7.27 12.51
N GLY A 122 8.60 7.93 12.08
CA GLY A 122 9.36 7.53 10.90
C GLY A 122 9.93 6.11 11.07
N GLY A 123 9.94 5.31 10.00
CA GLY A 123 10.49 3.96 10.05
C GLY A 123 9.65 2.92 10.81
N SER A 124 8.36 3.16 10.98
CA SER A 124 7.39 2.24 11.60
C SER A 124 6.78 1.21 10.64
N GLY A 125 7.31 1.11 9.42
CA GLY A 125 6.85 0.13 8.42
C GLY A 125 5.56 0.49 7.66
N LYS A 126 5.09 1.75 7.69
CA LYS A 126 3.90 2.19 6.92
C LYS A 126 3.99 1.87 5.43
N THR A 127 4.92 2.51 4.72
CA THR A 127 5.10 2.34 3.27
C THR A 127 5.35 0.88 2.90
N THR A 128 6.18 0.17 3.68
CA THR A 128 6.39 -1.27 3.47
C THR A 128 5.08 -2.05 3.58
N THR A 129 4.26 -1.74 4.59
CA THR A 129 2.94 -2.34 4.79
C THR A 129 2.01 -2.02 3.63
N SER A 130 1.85 -0.73 3.31
CA SER A 130 1.00 -0.23 2.22
C SER A 130 1.36 -0.89 0.90
N ALA A 131 2.66 -0.96 0.58
CA ALA A 131 3.17 -1.55 -0.65
C ALA A 131 2.88 -3.05 -0.76
N HIS A 132 3.24 -3.81 0.28
CA HIS A 132 3.05 -5.25 0.26
C HIS A 132 1.56 -5.61 0.32
N LEU A 133 0.75 -4.87 1.07
CA LEU A 133 -0.69 -5.09 1.14
C LEU A 133 -1.35 -4.86 -0.23
N ALA A 134 -1.09 -3.70 -0.86
CA ALA A 134 -1.67 -3.36 -2.15
C ALA A 134 -1.31 -4.40 -3.23
N GLN A 135 -0.02 -4.77 -3.30
CA GLN A 135 0.44 -5.78 -4.23
C GLN A 135 -0.13 -7.17 -3.93
N ARG A 136 -0.15 -7.62 -2.67
CA ARG A 136 -0.69 -8.93 -2.30
C ARG A 136 -2.17 -9.04 -2.64
N LEU A 137 -2.96 -7.99 -2.39
CA LEU A 137 -4.36 -7.94 -2.79
C LEU A 137 -4.50 -8.04 -4.31
N ALA A 138 -3.72 -7.29 -5.10
CA ALA A 138 -3.75 -7.41 -6.56
C ALA A 138 -3.39 -8.84 -7.02
N LEU A 139 -2.34 -9.45 -6.45
CA LEU A 139 -1.94 -10.85 -6.73
C LEU A 139 -3.04 -11.87 -6.36
N LYS A 140 -3.83 -11.58 -5.32
CA LYS A 140 -5.00 -12.36 -4.93
C LYS A 140 -6.26 -12.08 -5.77
N GLY A 141 -6.18 -11.21 -6.78
CA GLY A 141 -7.23 -10.98 -7.75
C GLY A 141 -8.20 -9.84 -7.41
N TYR A 142 -7.85 -8.98 -6.47
CA TYR A 142 -8.57 -7.73 -6.23
C TYR A 142 -8.16 -6.66 -7.26
N ARG A 143 -9.06 -5.73 -7.57
CA ARG A 143 -8.76 -4.48 -8.27
C ARG A 143 -8.37 -3.44 -7.22
N VAL A 144 -7.11 -3.03 -7.22
CA VAL A 144 -6.53 -2.21 -6.14
C VAL A 144 -6.06 -0.87 -6.68
N LEU A 145 -6.36 0.19 -5.96
CA LEU A 145 -5.73 1.50 -6.12
C LEU A 145 -4.84 1.77 -4.91
N ALA A 146 -3.55 1.94 -5.14
CA ALA A 146 -2.63 2.47 -4.14
C ALA A 146 -2.57 4.01 -4.25
N ILE A 147 -2.51 4.71 -3.13
CA ILE A 147 -2.37 6.17 -3.08
C ILE A 147 -1.20 6.49 -2.16
N ASP A 148 -0.21 7.18 -2.69
CA ASP A 148 0.94 7.65 -1.94
C ASP A 148 0.71 9.11 -1.52
N LEU A 149 0.48 9.33 -0.23
CA LEU A 149 0.31 10.68 0.34
C LEU A 149 1.59 11.19 0.99
N ASP A 150 2.68 10.43 0.96
CA ASP A 150 3.96 10.90 1.48
C ASP A 150 4.69 11.69 0.39
N PRO A 151 5.06 12.96 0.64
CA PRO A 151 5.85 13.76 -0.30
C PRO A 151 7.19 13.12 -0.67
N GLN A 152 7.72 12.20 0.14
CA GLN A 152 8.92 11.41 -0.17
C GLN A 152 8.67 10.26 -1.17
N ALA A 153 7.39 10.01 -1.48
CA ALA A 153 6.92 9.14 -2.55
C ALA A 153 7.52 7.72 -2.57
N SER A 154 7.76 7.17 -1.38
CA SER A 154 8.44 5.89 -1.25
C SER A 154 7.56 4.72 -1.75
N LEU A 155 6.23 4.82 -1.61
CA LEU A 155 5.30 3.83 -2.17
C LEU A 155 5.36 3.87 -3.71
N SER A 156 5.42 5.07 -4.27
CA SER A 156 5.52 5.30 -5.71
C SER A 156 6.78 4.67 -6.29
N ALA A 157 7.92 4.94 -5.66
CA ALA A 157 9.22 4.39 -6.06
C ALA A 157 9.25 2.85 -6.02
N LEU A 158 8.65 2.25 -4.98
CA LEU A 158 8.54 0.79 -4.84
C LEU A 158 7.76 0.18 -6.01
N HIS A 159 6.72 0.85 -6.52
CA HIS A 159 5.92 0.40 -7.67
C HIS A 159 6.40 0.97 -9.00
N GLY A 160 7.64 1.45 -9.06
CA GLY A 160 8.32 1.79 -10.31
C GLY A 160 7.97 3.14 -10.90
N ILE A 161 7.25 4.00 -10.18
CA ILE A 161 7.02 5.40 -10.54
C ILE A 161 8.03 6.26 -9.77
N GLN A 162 8.76 7.12 -10.47
CA GLN A 162 9.73 8.03 -9.88
C GLN A 162 9.26 9.46 -10.11
N PRO A 163 8.63 10.08 -9.10
CA PRO A 163 7.99 11.39 -9.24
C PRO A 163 8.85 12.47 -9.87
N GLU A 164 10.13 12.51 -9.52
CA GLU A 164 11.05 13.56 -9.97
C GLU A 164 11.29 13.53 -11.49
N LEU A 165 11.03 12.39 -12.13
CA LEU A 165 11.15 12.26 -13.59
C LEU A 165 9.81 12.05 -14.28
N ASP A 166 8.90 11.30 -13.65
CA ASP A 166 7.67 10.84 -14.29
C ASP A 166 6.50 11.82 -14.10
N LEU A 167 6.64 12.80 -13.18
CA LEU A 167 5.58 13.75 -12.78
C LEU A 167 6.02 15.21 -12.88
N MET A 168 6.63 15.61 -13.99
CA MET A 168 7.12 16.99 -14.19
C MET A 168 6.01 18.05 -14.29
N GLU A 169 4.76 17.66 -14.53
CA GLU A 169 3.60 18.56 -14.72
C GLU A 169 2.42 18.19 -13.80
N GLY A 170 2.72 17.81 -12.55
CA GLY A 170 1.73 17.30 -11.61
C GLY A 170 1.40 15.82 -11.83
N GLY A 171 0.21 15.41 -11.40
CA GLY A 171 -0.26 14.02 -11.47
C GLY A 171 -0.30 13.32 -10.11
N THR A 172 -0.52 14.07 -9.03
CA THR A 172 -0.70 13.51 -7.69
C THR A 172 -2.13 13.66 -7.21
N LEU A 173 -2.44 13.15 -6.01
CA LEU A 173 -3.76 13.35 -5.43
C LEU A 173 -4.09 14.84 -5.27
N TYR A 174 -3.08 15.70 -5.06
CA TYR A 174 -3.27 17.13 -4.89
C TYR A 174 -4.06 17.76 -6.05
N ASP A 175 -3.72 17.45 -7.30
CA ASP A 175 -4.40 18.01 -8.48
C ASP A 175 -5.89 17.67 -8.52
N ALA A 176 -6.27 16.51 -7.97
CA ALA A 176 -7.66 16.08 -7.91
C ALA A 176 -8.43 16.69 -6.73
N VAL A 177 -7.74 17.08 -5.66
CA VAL A 177 -8.39 17.57 -4.43
C VAL A 177 -8.16 19.05 -4.14
N ARG A 178 -7.37 19.76 -4.96
CA ARG A 178 -7.09 21.20 -4.78
C ARG A 178 -8.35 22.07 -4.81
N TYR A 179 -8.21 23.30 -4.33
CA TYR A 179 -9.35 24.20 -4.19
C TYR A 179 -9.78 24.85 -5.50
N ASP A 180 -8.79 25.21 -6.32
CA ASP A 180 -8.99 25.91 -7.58
C ASP A 180 -8.69 24.95 -8.75
N ASP A 181 -9.64 24.84 -9.68
CA ASP A 181 -9.54 24.04 -10.91
C ASP A 181 -9.10 22.56 -10.69
N PRO A 182 -9.83 21.75 -9.89
CA PRO A 182 -9.46 20.36 -9.66
C PRO A 182 -9.65 19.51 -10.93
N VAL A 183 -8.69 18.64 -11.22
CA VAL A 183 -8.81 17.68 -12.33
C VAL A 183 -9.56 16.42 -11.89
N PRO A 184 -10.25 15.70 -12.80
CA PRO A 184 -10.82 14.40 -12.46
C PRO A 184 -9.76 13.44 -11.93
N ILE A 185 -10.02 12.75 -10.80
CA ILE A 185 -9.04 11.84 -10.19
C ILE A 185 -8.55 10.74 -11.16
N ALA A 186 -9.40 10.36 -12.12
CA ALA A 186 -9.04 9.38 -13.15
C ALA A 186 -7.83 9.81 -14.00
N GLU A 187 -7.59 11.12 -14.15
CA GLU A 187 -6.46 11.67 -14.92
C GLU A 187 -5.13 11.59 -14.16
N VAL A 188 -5.15 11.46 -12.84
CA VAL A 188 -3.94 11.31 -12.00
C VAL A 188 -3.61 9.86 -11.65
N ILE A 189 -4.53 8.93 -11.94
CA ILE A 189 -4.27 7.49 -11.77
C ILE A 189 -3.27 7.01 -12.83
N ARG A 190 -2.30 6.21 -12.41
CA ARG A 190 -1.29 5.58 -13.26
C ARG A 190 -1.38 4.06 -13.17
N LYS A 191 -1.27 3.41 -14.32
CA LYS A 191 -1.15 1.95 -14.40
C LYS A 191 0.24 1.53 -13.93
N THR A 192 0.32 0.51 -13.07
CA THR A 192 1.60 -0.12 -12.74
C THR A 192 1.88 -1.29 -13.68
N TYR A 193 3.08 -1.85 -13.63
CA TYR A 193 3.43 -3.10 -14.33
C TYR A 193 2.84 -4.35 -13.64
N ILE A 194 2.10 -4.18 -12.54
CA ILE A 194 1.45 -5.25 -11.78
C ILE A 194 -0.03 -5.27 -12.17
N ARG A 195 -0.48 -6.38 -12.76
CA ARG A 195 -1.89 -6.57 -13.16
C ARG A 195 -2.81 -6.45 -11.93
N GLY A 196 -3.78 -5.55 -12.03
CA GLY A 196 -4.78 -5.32 -10.98
C GLY A 196 -4.38 -4.27 -9.94
N LEU A 197 -3.19 -3.66 -10.07
CA LEU A 197 -2.72 -2.59 -9.20
C LEU A 197 -2.50 -1.29 -10.00
N ASP A 198 -3.28 -0.27 -9.64
CA ASP A 198 -3.07 1.10 -10.08
C ASP A 198 -2.50 1.93 -8.95
N LEU A 199 -1.90 3.08 -9.27
CA LEU A 199 -1.24 3.95 -8.31
C LEU A 199 -1.56 5.43 -8.60
N ILE A 200 -1.93 6.19 -7.58
CA ILE A 200 -1.78 7.65 -7.56
C ILE A 200 -0.47 7.95 -6.83
N PRO A 201 0.53 8.50 -7.53
CA PRO A 201 1.83 8.74 -6.95
C PRO A 201 1.83 9.98 -6.04
N GLY A 202 2.82 10.04 -5.17
CA GLY A 202 3.10 11.19 -4.30
C GLY A 202 4.26 12.02 -4.85
N ASN A 203 4.32 13.29 -4.47
CA ASN A 203 5.45 14.18 -4.74
C ASN A 203 5.42 15.35 -3.74
N LEU A 204 6.37 16.29 -3.87
CA LEU A 204 6.45 17.46 -3.01
C LEU A 204 5.22 18.40 -3.09
N GLU A 205 4.48 18.41 -4.20
CA GLU A 205 3.30 19.27 -4.38
C GLU A 205 2.16 18.90 -3.46
N LEU A 206 2.13 17.67 -2.90
CA LEU A 206 1.18 17.29 -1.86
C LEU A 206 1.22 18.25 -0.64
N MET A 207 2.35 18.90 -0.40
CA MET A 207 2.51 19.90 0.65
C MET A 207 1.71 21.17 0.38
N GLU A 208 1.37 21.51 -0.86
CA GLU A 208 0.57 22.69 -1.18
C GLU A 208 -0.82 22.60 -0.56
N PHE A 209 -1.39 21.39 -0.49
CA PHE A 209 -2.68 21.16 0.17
C PHE A 209 -2.68 21.62 1.64
N GLU A 210 -1.56 21.43 2.34
CA GLU A 210 -1.41 21.83 3.75
C GLU A 210 -1.37 23.35 3.91
N HIS A 211 -0.87 24.08 2.90
CA HIS A 211 -0.77 25.54 2.91
C HIS A 211 -2.08 26.21 2.48
N GLU A 212 -2.77 25.67 1.48
CA GLU A 212 -4.00 26.24 0.94
C GLU A 212 -5.22 26.01 1.86
N THR A 213 -5.27 24.85 2.51
CA THR A 213 -6.43 24.42 3.31
C THR A 213 -6.82 25.42 4.41
N PRO A 214 -5.90 25.96 5.23
CA PRO A 214 -6.24 26.98 6.23
C PRO A 214 -6.98 28.20 5.64
N ALA A 215 -6.52 28.71 4.50
CA ALA A 215 -7.13 29.85 3.84
C ALA A 215 -8.50 29.50 3.22
N ALA A 216 -8.65 28.28 2.72
CA ALA A 216 -9.93 27.78 2.22
C ALA A 216 -10.97 27.60 3.34
N ILE A 217 -10.55 27.07 4.51
CA ILE A 217 -11.41 26.92 5.70
C ILE A 217 -11.97 28.27 6.15
N GLN A 218 -11.14 29.34 6.13
CA GLN A 218 -11.60 30.69 6.48
C GLN A 218 -12.66 31.23 5.50
N ARG A 219 -12.60 30.83 4.23
CA ARG A 219 -13.51 31.30 3.16
C ARG A 219 -14.83 30.50 3.07
N GLY A 220 -14.79 29.19 3.33
CA GLY A 220 -15.92 28.27 3.05
C GLY A 220 -16.27 27.28 4.16
N GLY A 221 -15.60 27.33 5.32
CA GLY A 221 -15.81 26.42 6.46
C GLY A 221 -15.08 25.07 6.33
N ALA A 222 -14.93 24.38 7.46
CA ALA A 222 -14.12 23.15 7.56
C ALA A 222 -14.68 21.93 6.79
N LYS A 223 -15.97 21.90 6.47
CA LYS A 223 -16.58 20.83 5.66
C LYS A 223 -15.92 20.68 4.30
N ALA A 224 -15.41 21.78 3.74
CA ALA A 224 -14.91 21.84 2.39
C ALA A 224 -13.63 21.03 2.15
N PHE A 225 -12.91 20.56 3.19
CA PHE A 225 -11.64 19.86 2.98
C PHE A 225 -11.68 18.36 3.30
N PHE A 226 -12.40 17.92 4.34
CA PHE A 226 -12.43 16.50 4.71
C PHE A 226 -13.21 15.63 3.72
N ALA A 227 -14.15 16.22 2.98
CA ALA A 227 -14.91 15.52 1.96
C ALA A 227 -14.15 15.36 0.65
N ARG A 228 -13.09 16.16 0.37
CA ARG A 228 -12.48 16.22 -0.97
C ARG A 228 -11.89 14.89 -1.43
N VAL A 229 -11.18 14.18 -0.55
CA VAL A 229 -10.62 12.86 -0.89
C VAL A 229 -11.74 11.84 -1.12
N HIS A 230 -12.78 11.86 -0.27
CA HIS A 230 -13.95 11.00 -0.43
C HIS A 230 -14.66 11.26 -1.77
N ASP A 231 -15.03 12.51 -2.04
CA ASP A 231 -15.73 12.93 -3.25
C ASP A 231 -14.92 12.63 -4.52
N ALA A 232 -13.59 12.79 -4.46
CA ALA A 232 -12.72 12.40 -5.56
C ALA A 232 -12.76 10.88 -5.79
N LEU A 233 -12.66 10.07 -4.74
CA LEU A 233 -12.69 8.61 -4.82
C LEU A 233 -14.04 8.06 -5.30
N ASP A 234 -15.15 8.70 -4.94
CA ASP A 234 -16.50 8.30 -5.37
C ASP A 234 -16.61 8.24 -6.90
N SER A 235 -15.92 9.14 -7.62
CA SER A 235 -15.94 9.17 -9.09
C SER A 235 -15.30 7.95 -9.76
N VAL A 236 -14.46 7.21 -9.03
CA VAL A 236 -13.77 6.00 -9.51
C VAL A 236 -14.11 4.75 -8.70
N GLU A 237 -15.10 4.83 -7.82
CA GLU A 237 -15.45 3.78 -6.86
C GLU A 237 -15.72 2.43 -7.55
N ALA A 238 -16.43 2.43 -8.68
CA ALA A 238 -16.81 1.22 -9.42
C ALA A 238 -15.61 0.45 -10.01
N ASN A 239 -14.47 1.11 -10.17
CA ASN A 239 -13.28 0.52 -10.80
C ASN A 239 -12.45 -0.32 -9.83
N TYR A 240 -12.63 -0.12 -8.52
CA TYR A 240 -11.77 -0.69 -7.49
C TYR A 240 -12.56 -1.47 -6.44
N ASP A 241 -11.91 -2.51 -5.93
CA ASP A 241 -12.39 -3.29 -4.79
C ASP A 241 -11.84 -2.72 -3.48
N VAL A 242 -10.57 -2.28 -3.52
CA VAL A 242 -9.83 -1.79 -2.37
C VAL A 242 -8.97 -0.59 -2.76
N VAL A 243 -8.94 0.43 -1.92
CA VAL A 243 -7.97 1.53 -1.97
C VAL A 243 -7.04 1.40 -0.78
N VAL A 244 -5.73 1.46 -0.99
CA VAL A 244 -4.72 1.46 0.07
C VAL A 244 -3.99 2.79 0.06
N ILE A 245 -4.09 3.56 1.15
CA ILE A 245 -3.52 4.89 1.27
C ILE A 245 -2.31 4.84 2.20
N ASP A 246 -1.11 5.10 1.67
CA ASP A 246 0.10 5.29 2.47
C ASP A 246 0.14 6.72 2.99
N CYS A 247 -0.08 6.89 4.30
CA CYS A 247 -0.13 8.21 4.90
C CYS A 247 1.25 8.66 5.41
N PRO A 248 1.58 9.95 5.30
CA PRO A 248 2.82 10.49 5.84
C PRO A 248 2.82 10.42 7.38
N PRO A 249 4.00 10.56 8.04
CA PRO A 249 4.07 10.56 9.50
C PRO A 249 3.41 11.77 10.16
N GLN A 250 3.08 12.83 9.42
CA GLN A 250 2.43 14.03 9.94
C GLN A 250 0.89 13.90 9.92
N LEU A 251 0.24 14.43 10.96
CA LEU A 251 -1.22 14.53 11.03
C LEU A 251 -1.71 15.85 10.40
N GLY A 252 -1.39 16.03 9.11
CA GLY A 252 -1.79 17.19 8.32
C GLY A 252 -3.24 17.12 7.82
N PHE A 253 -3.70 18.18 7.18
CA PHE A 253 -5.01 18.27 6.55
C PHE A 253 -5.26 17.16 5.53
N LEU A 254 -4.25 16.78 4.74
CA LEU A 254 -4.37 15.72 3.75
C LEU A 254 -4.54 14.35 4.42
N THR A 255 -3.75 14.06 5.46
CA THR A 255 -3.90 12.83 6.27
C THR A 255 -5.28 12.76 6.91
N MET A 256 -5.80 13.87 7.42
CA MET A 256 -7.13 13.88 8.02
C MET A 256 -8.26 13.73 6.98
N SER A 257 -8.09 14.28 5.78
CA SER A 257 -9.02 14.07 4.66
C SER A 257 -9.03 12.60 4.23
N ALA A 258 -7.86 11.96 4.13
CA ALA A 258 -7.73 10.53 3.87
C ALA A 258 -8.36 9.66 4.96
N LEU A 259 -8.13 9.98 6.23
CA LEU A 259 -8.78 9.29 7.36
C LEU A 259 -10.31 9.47 7.34
N SER A 260 -10.81 10.61 6.88
CA SER A 260 -12.25 10.86 6.76
C SER A 260 -12.88 10.08 5.61
N ALA A 261 -12.13 9.79 4.56
CA ALA A 261 -12.54 8.94 3.43
C ALA A 261 -12.36 7.43 3.70
N SER A 262 -11.69 7.06 4.79
CA SER A 262 -11.32 5.67 5.06
C SER A 262 -12.44 4.88 5.73
N SER A 263 -12.71 3.68 5.22
CA SER A 263 -13.55 2.69 5.90
C SER A 263 -12.75 1.76 6.82
N GLY A 264 -11.45 1.59 6.56
CA GLY A 264 -10.52 0.82 7.39
C GLY A 264 -9.32 1.65 7.81
N VAL A 265 -8.89 1.51 9.07
CA VAL A 265 -7.64 2.14 9.56
C VAL A 265 -6.67 1.07 10.05
N LEU A 266 -5.48 1.04 9.45
CA LEU A 266 -4.40 0.16 9.84
C LEU A 266 -3.28 0.96 10.50
N VAL A 267 -3.15 0.83 11.82
CA VAL A 267 -2.12 1.48 12.62
C VAL A 267 -0.91 0.56 12.73
N THR A 268 0.22 0.92 12.13
CA THR A 268 1.44 0.12 12.35
C THR A 268 1.97 0.35 13.76
N VAL A 269 2.56 -0.66 14.39
CA VAL A 269 3.12 -0.56 15.75
C VAL A 269 4.44 -1.29 15.79
N HIS A 270 5.51 -0.62 16.18
CA HIS A 270 6.75 -1.29 16.53
C HIS A 270 6.67 -1.70 18.01
N PRO A 271 6.85 -2.99 18.36
CA PRO A 271 6.61 -3.51 19.71
C PRO A 271 7.72 -3.12 20.70
N GLN A 272 7.89 -1.82 20.94
CA GLN A 272 8.78 -1.25 21.94
C GLN A 272 7.98 -0.35 22.89
N MET A 273 8.35 -0.34 24.17
CA MET A 273 7.59 0.42 25.19
C MET A 273 7.52 1.92 24.90
N LEU A 274 8.62 2.52 24.43
CA LEU A 274 8.66 3.94 24.02
C LEU A 274 7.71 4.24 22.84
N ASP A 275 7.55 3.26 21.94
CA ASP A 275 6.65 3.39 20.79
C ASP A 275 5.19 3.31 21.22
N LEU A 276 4.87 2.53 22.26
CA LEU A 276 3.53 2.54 22.85
C LEU A 276 3.18 3.82 23.58
N MET A 277 4.14 4.44 24.28
CA MET A 277 3.93 5.73 24.91
C MET A 277 3.58 6.79 23.85
N SER A 278 4.37 6.83 22.77
CA SER A 278 4.15 7.72 21.62
C SER A 278 2.80 7.45 20.94
N MET A 279 2.45 6.19 20.76
CA MET A 279 1.15 5.78 20.21
C MET A 279 -0.02 6.25 21.07
N SER A 280 0.11 6.23 22.41
CA SER A 280 -0.97 6.69 23.29
C SER A 280 -1.29 8.19 23.08
N GLN A 281 -0.26 9.02 22.90
CA GLN A 281 -0.42 10.44 22.62
C GLN A 281 -1.01 10.64 21.23
N PHE A 282 -0.57 9.83 20.27
CA PHE A 282 -1.09 9.86 18.91
C PHE A 282 -2.58 9.52 18.85
N LEU A 283 -3.03 8.45 19.51
CA LEU A 283 -4.43 8.05 19.52
C LEU A 283 -5.30 9.15 20.16
N ARG A 284 -4.81 9.83 21.21
CA ARG A 284 -5.49 10.99 21.80
C ARG A 284 -5.62 12.13 20.79
N MET A 285 -4.52 12.56 20.18
CA MET A 285 -4.52 13.64 19.20
C MET A 285 -5.43 13.34 18.00
N THR A 286 -5.43 12.09 17.53
CA THR A 286 -6.32 11.66 16.44
C THR A 286 -7.78 11.69 16.84
N ALA A 287 -8.10 11.21 18.05
CA ALA A 287 -9.45 11.27 18.56
C ALA A 287 -9.95 12.71 18.71
N ASP A 288 -9.10 13.62 19.19
CA ASP A 288 -9.41 15.04 19.33
C ASP A 288 -9.66 15.68 17.96
N LEU A 289 -8.74 15.49 17.00
CA LEU A 289 -8.90 16.06 15.66
C LEU A 289 -10.12 15.48 14.95
N LEU A 290 -10.27 14.15 14.90
CA LEU A 290 -11.47 13.50 14.33
C LEU A 290 -12.76 13.96 15.02
N GLY A 291 -12.71 14.30 16.31
CA GLY A 291 -13.82 14.92 17.03
C GLY A 291 -14.25 16.25 16.40
N VAL A 292 -13.29 17.14 16.12
CA VAL A 292 -13.54 18.41 15.45
C VAL A 292 -14.13 18.20 14.05
N ILE A 293 -13.65 17.21 13.29
CA ILE A 293 -14.15 16.88 11.94
C ILE A 293 -15.60 16.42 11.99
N ARG A 294 -15.91 15.54 12.94
CA ARG A 294 -17.26 15.04 13.16
C ARG A 294 -18.20 16.16 13.56
N ASP A 295 -17.77 17.06 14.44
CA ASP A 295 -18.56 18.22 14.87
C ASP A 295 -18.76 19.22 13.73
N ALA A 296 -17.79 19.30 12.81
CA ALA A 296 -17.95 20.01 11.54
C ALA A 296 -18.88 19.30 10.55
N GLY A 297 -19.37 18.09 10.85
CA GLY A 297 -20.40 17.37 10.10
C GLY A 297 -19.89 16.29 9.15
N ALA A 298 -18.65 15.82 9.29
CA ALA A 298 -18.15 14.67 8.53
C ALA A 298 -18.72 13.34 9.06
N ASN A 299 -19.01 12.42 8.14
CA ASN A 299 -19.44 11.07 8.47
C ASN A 299 -18.22 10.16 8.67
N LEU A 300 -17.69 10.11 9.89
CA LEU A 300 -16.57 9.25 10.25
C LEU A 300 -17.06 7.83 10.61
N ARG A 301 -17.44 7.05 9.60
CA ARG A 301 -17.83 5.64 9.78
C ARG A 301 -16.66 4.74 9.38
N PHE A 302 -16.15 3.98 10.36
CA PHE A 302 -15.15 2.95 10.13
C PHE A 302 -15.79 1.57 10.28
N ASP A 303 -15.49 0.67 9.36
CA ASP A 303 -15.83 -0.75 9.45
C ASP A 303 -14.89 -1.46 10.41
N TRP A 304 -13.61 -1.07 10.44
CA TRP A 304 -12.62 -1.65 11.32
C TRP A 304 -11.40 -0.74 11.57
N LEU A 305 -10.82 -0.89 12.75
CA LEU A 305 -9.50 -0.36 13.11
C LEU A 305 -8.64 -1.52 13.58
N ARG A 306 -7.41 -1.61 13.06
CA ARG A 306 -6.45 -2.66 13.43
C ARG A 306 -5.06 -2.12 13.72
N PHE A 307 -4.42 -2.70 14.72
CA PHE A 307 -3.02 -2.49 15.05
C PHE A 307 -2.19 -3.64 14.48
N LEU A 308 -1.21 -3.31 13.66
CA LEU A 308 -0.28 -4.27 13.05
C LEU A 308 1.08 -4.19 13.75
N PRO A 309 1.49 -5.24 14.50
CA PRO A 309 2.88 -5.35 14.95
C PRO A 309 3.82 -5.46 13.74
N THR A 310 4.76 -4.54 13.65
CA THR A 310 5.77 -4.46 12.58
C THR A 310 7.17 -4.58 13.15
N ARG A 311 8.12 -4.97 12.29
CA ARG A 311 9.53 -5.16 12.66
C ARG A 311 9.70 -6.11 13.85
N TYR A 312 8.88 -7.15 13.89
CA TYR A 312 8.93 -8.13 14.98
C TYR A 312 10.16 -9.02 14.85
N LYS A 313 10.93 -9.13 15.93
CA LYS A 313 12.09 -10.01 16.03
C LYS A 313 11.67 -11.34 16.66
N VAL A 314 11.77 -12.42 15.87
CA VAL A 314 11.47 -13.77 16.37
C VAL A 314 12.42 -14.14 17.49
N GLY A 315 11.87 -14.53 18.64
CA GLY A 315 12.65 -14.89 19.83
C GLY A 315 13.00 -13.72 20.75
N ASP A 316 12.56 -12.49 20.43
CA ASP A 316 12.74 -11.33 21.30
C ASP A 316 11.67 -11.34 22.40
N ALA A 317 12.08 -11.70 23.63
CA ALA A 317 11.19 -11.79 24.78
C ALA A 317 10.55 -10.43 25.14
N PRO A 318 11.30 -9.31 25.22
CA PRO A 318 10.71 -7.99 25.43
C PRO A 318 9.60 -7.62 24.41
N GLN A 319 9.83 -7.83 23.11
CA GLN A 319 8.80 -7.56 22.11
C GLN A 319 7.57 -8.47 22.29
N THR A 320 7.78 -9.72 22.68
CA THR A 320 6.70 -10.69 22.94
C THR A 320 5.83 -10.26 24.11
N GLU A 321 6.43 -9.79 25.20
CA GLU A 321 5.72 -9.21 26.36
C GLU A 321 4.92 -7.97 25.97
N VAL A 322 5.52 -7.08 25.17
CA VAL A 322 4.87 -5.86 24.66
C VAL A 322 3.65 -6.22 23.79
N ILE A 323 3.76 -7.17 22.87
CA ILE A 323 2.62 -7.62 22.05
C ILE A 323 1.52 -8.24 22.92
N ALA A 324 1.88 -9.07 23.91
CA ALA A 324 0.92 -9.67 24.83
C ALA A 324 0.17 -8.59 25.62
N PHE A 325 0.89 -7.55 26.08
CA PHE A 325 0.31 -6.40 26.76
C PHE A 325 -0.70 -5.65 25.87
N ILE A 326 -0.32 -5.29 24.64
CA ILE A 326 -1.21 -4.58 23.70
C ILE A 326 -2.44 -5.43 23.37
N ARG A 327 -2.28 -6.74 23.18
CA ARG A 327 -3.41 -7.66 22.95
C ARG A 327 -4.32 -7.76 24.16
N GLY A 328 -3.78 -7.70 25.37
CA GLY A 328 -4.56 -7.60 26.60
C GLY A 328 -5.41 -6.32 26.67
N LEU A 329 -4.90 -5.21 26.11
CA LEU A 329 -5.60 -3.92 26.10
C LEU A 329 -6.63 -3.77 24.96
N PHE A 330 -6.25 -4.10 23.72
CA PHE A 330 -7.05 -3.81 22.53
C PHE A 330 -7.74 -5.04 21.92
N GLY A 331 -7.48 -6.23 22.48
CA GLY A 331 -8.14 -7.47 22.10
C GLY A 331 -8.04 -7.77 20.61
N ARG A 332 -9.20 -7.95 19.97
CA ARG A 332 -9.34 -8.27 18.54
C ARG A 332 -8.90 -7.15 17.60
N SER A 333 -8.65 -5.95 18.13
CA SER A 333 -8.15 -4.84 17.32
C SER A 333 -6.67 -5.00 16.99
N VAL A 334 -5.93 -5.95 17.60
CA VAL A 334 -4.55 -6.25 17.23
C VAL A 334 -4.53 -7.44 16.29
N LEU A 335 -3.81 -7.33 15.17
CA LEU A 335 -3.65 -8.46 14.26
C LEU A 335 -2.93 -9.63 14.94
N THR A 336 -3.31 -10.83 14.52
CA THR A 336 -2.77 -12.10 15.01
C THR A 336 -1.37 -12.32 14.44
N ASN A 337 -1.19 -12.01 13.17
CA ASN A 337 0.09 -12.06 12.49
C ASN A 337 0.86 -10.75 12.66
N HIS A 338 2.17 -10.83 12.47
CA HIS A 338 3.09 -9.71 12.61
C HIS A 338 4.03 -9.66 11.41
N MET A 339 4.43 -8.45 11.01
CA MET A 339 5.49 -8.27 10.02
C MET A 339 6.84 -8.41 10.71
N VAL A 340 7.63 -9.39 10.30
CA VAL A 340 8.96 -9.63 10.87
C VAL A 340 9.96 -8.56 10.45
N GLU A 341 10.95 -8.28 11.29
CA GLU A 341 12.15 -7.58 10.86
C GLU A 341 13.03 -8.57 10.06
N SER A 342 13.33 -8.22 8.81
CA SER A 342 14.11 -9.07 7.92
C SER A 342 14.98 -8.25 6.99
N THR A 343 16.24 -8.67 6.83
CA THR A 343 17.15 -8.06 5.85
C THR A 343 16.61 -8.21 4.43
N ALA A 344 15.90 -9.30 4.11
CA ALA A 344 15.30 -9.46 2.79
C ALA A 344 14.30 -8.34 2.44
N ILE A 345 13.54 -7.84 3.42
CA ILE A 345 12.61 -6.72 3.22
C ILE A 345 13.40 -5.43 2.97
N SER A 346 14.45 -5.20 3.77
CA SER A 346 15.30 -4.02 3.63
C SER A 346 16.05 -4.01 2.29
N ASP A 347 16.66 -5.14 1.92
CA ASP A 347 17.45 -5.31 0.71
C ASP A 347 16.59 -5.17 -0.56
N ALA A 348 15.38 -5.75 -0.56
CA ALA A 348 14.41 -5.52 -1.64
C ALA A 348 14.00 -4.04 -1.73
N GLY A 349 13.80 -3.37 -0.59
CA GLY A 349 13.51 -1.94 -0.56
C GLY A 349 14.63 -1.08 -1.16
N LEU A 350 15.90 -1.46 -0.96
CA LEU A 350 17.06 -0.77 -1.54
C LEU A 350 17.08 -0.86 -3.08
N THR A 351 16.60 -1.96 -3.65
CA THR A 351 16.40 -2.11 -5.10
C THR A 351 15.05 -1.57 -5.57
N LYS A 352 14.34 -0.84 -4.71
CA LYS A 352 13.00 -0.30 -4.91
C LYS A 352 11.98 -1.39 -5.23
N GLN A 353 12.10 -2.62 -4.75
CA GLN A 353 11.17 -3.72 -5.02
C GLN A 353 10.47 -4.20 -3.76
N THR A 354 9.32 -4.86 -3.91
CA THR A 354 8.76 -5.66 -2.82
C THR A 354 9.31 -7.09 -2.83
N LEU A 355 9.07 -7.84 -1.75
CA LEU A 355 9.43 -9.27 -1.70
C LEU A 355 8.71 -10.12 -2.76
N TYR A 356 7.57 -9.64 -3.29
CA TYR A 356 6.84 -10.38 -4.32
C TYR A 356 7.57 -10.38 -5.67
N GLU A 357 8.36 -9.34 -5.92
CA GLU A 357 9.11 -9.14 -7.15
C GLU A 357 10.53 -9.71 -7.10
N ALA A 358 11.12 -9.72 -5.89
CA ALA A 358 12.52 -10.10 -5.72
C ALA A 358 12.74 -11.59 -6.05
N ASP A 359 13.87 -11.91 -6.69
CA ASP A 359 14.23 -13.32 -6.93
C ASP A 359 14.78 -13.93 -5.64
N LYS A 360 14.19 -15.05 -5.23
CA LYS A 360 14.60 -15.80 -4.03
C LYS A 360 16.11 -16.14 -4.01
N LYS A 361 16.75 -16.24 -5.18
CA LYS A 361 18.20 -16.52 -5.31
C LYS A 361 19.08 -15.39 -4.79
N ASP A 362 18.56 -14.17 -4.73
CA ASP A 362 19.33 -12.99 -4.29
C ASP A 362 19.46 -12.92 -2.76
N PHE A 363 18.81 -13.85 -2.04
CA PHE A 363 18.73 -13.84 -0.58
C PHE A 363 19.10 -15.19 0.03
N THR A 364 19.44 -15.17 1.32
CA THR A 364 19.44 -16.38 2.14
C THR A 364 18.05 -16.99 2.17
N ARG A 365 17.90 -18.22 1.67
CA ARG A 365 16.63 -18.93 1.54
C ARG A 365 15.74 -18.86 2.79
N GLN A 366 16.29 -19.16 3.96
CA GLN A 366 15.55 -19.16 5.23
C GLN A 366 15.04 -17.76 5.60
N THR A 367 15.86 -16.72 5.33
CA THR A 367 15.50 -15.33 5.61
C THR A 367 14.37 -14.85 4.69
N PHE A 368 14.45 -15.19 3.40
CA PHE A 368 13.41 -14.88 2.43
C PHE A 368 12.11 -15.62 2.76
N ASP A 369 12.18 -16.93 3.00
CA ASP A 369 11.01 -17.76 3.29
C ASP A 369 10.26 -17.27 4.54
N ARG A 370 10.99 -16.98 5.62
CA ARG A 370 10.39 -16.40 6.83
C ARG A 370 9.73 -15.04 6.56
N ALA A 371 10.35 -14.19 5.74
CA ALA A 371 9.86 -12.86 5.45
C ALA A 371 8.59 -12.89 4.58
N ILE A 372 8.59 -13.69 3.51
CA ILE A 372 7.44 -13.82 2.62
C ILE A 372 6.26 -14.51 3.31
N GLU A 373 6.50 -15.52 4.14
CA GLU A 373 5.46 -16.19 4.94
C GLU A 373 4.80 -15.21 5.91
N SER A 374 5.60 -14.41 6.63
CA SER A 374 5.11 -13.37 7.52
C SER A 374 4.28 -12.31 6.78
N MET A 375 4.77 -11.83 5.63
CA MET A 375 4.03 -10.85 4.80
C MET A 375 2.72 -11.42 4.28
N ASN A 376 2.73 -12.65 3.77
CA ASN A 376 1.51 -13.31 3.30
C ASN A 376 0.51 -13.49 4.42
N ALA A 377 0.94 -13.96 5.60
CA ALA A 377 0.04 -14.18 6.73
C ALA A 377 -0.64 -12.88 7.20
N VAL A 378 0.09 -11.78 7.28
CA VAL A 378 -0.47 -10.47 7.64
C VAL A 378 -1.46 -9.98 6.58
N ASN A 379 -1.04 -9.98 5.30
CA ASN A 379 -1.86 -9.44 4.23
C ASN A 379 -3.10 -10.29 3.96
N ASP A 380 -3.00 -11.62 4.11
CA ASP A 380 -4.14 -12.53 3.97
C ASP A 380 -5.10 -12.39 5.18
N GLU A 381 -4.61 -12.10 6.38
CA GLU A 381 -5.47 -11.73 7.54
C GLU A 381 -6.25 -10.44 7.28
N ILE A 382 -5.61 -9.41 6.70
CA ILE A 382 -6.29 -8.17 6.31
C ILE A 382 -7.32 -8.43 5.20
N ALA A 383 -6.98 -9.28 4.23
CA ALA A 383 -7.93 -9.70 3.20
C ALA A 383 -9.16 -10.41 3.80
N GLU A 384 -8.99 -11.24 4.84
CA GLU A 384 -10.10 -11.86 5.55
C GLU A 384 -10.99 -10.80 6.24
N ILE A 385 -10.40 -9.77 6.84
CA ILE A 385 -11.15 -8.65 7.45
C ILE A 385 -12.00 -7.93 6.40
N ILE A 386 -11.45 -7.65 5.22
CA ILE A 386 -12.17 -7.05 4.08
C ILE A 386 -13.39 -7.93 3.70
N GLN A 387 -13.19 -9.25 3.57
CA GLN A 387 -14.28 -10.17 3.25
C GLN A 387 -15.36 -10.22 4.36
N ASN A 388 -14.97 -10.05 5.62
CA ASN A 388 -15.88 -9.99 6.77
C ASN A 388 -16.73 -8.72 6.77
N THR A 389 -16.14 -7.57 6.42
CA THR A 389 -16.87 -6.31 6.25
C THR A 389 -17.99 -6.47 5.22
N TRP A 390 -17.72 -7.17 4.12
CA TRP A 390 -18.71 -7.50 3.12
C TRP A 390 -19.60 -8.71 3.45
N GLY A 391 -19.62 -9.15 4.71
CA GLY A 391 -20.55 -10.16 5.23
C GLY A 391 -20.29 -11.61 4.81
N ARG A 392 -19.12 -11.94 4.24
CA ARG A 392 -18.91 -13.24 3.58
C ARG A 392 -18.57 -14.41 4.51
N ASN A 393 -18.05 -14.16 5.72
CA ASN A 393 -17.65 -15.23 6.66
C ASN A 393 -18.45 -15.26 7.98
N GLY A 394 -19.62 -14.59 8.05
CA GLY A 394 -20.53 -14.66 9.19
C GLY A 394 -20.01 -14.08 10.51
N LYS A 395 -18.79 -13.50 10.52
CA LYS A 395 -18.24 -12.71 11.62
C LYS A 395 -18.30 -11.25 11.20
N LYS A 396 -18.97 -10.39 11.99
CA LYS A 396 -18.78 -8.93 11.82
C LYS A 396 -17.31 -8.62 12.12
N ALA A 397 -16.70 -7.83 11.23
CA ALA A 397 -15.31 -7.41 11.30
C ALA A 397 -14.97 -6.75 12.65
#